data_AF-A0A0F9ARB6-F1
#
_entry.id   AF-A0A0F9ARB6-F1
#
_cell.length_a   1.000
_cell.length_b   1.000
_cell.length_c   1.000
_cell.angle_alpha   90.00
_cell.angle_beta   90.00
_cell.angle_gamma   90.00
#
_symmetry.space_group_name_H-M   'P 1'
#
loop_
_entity.id
_entity.type
_entity.pdbx_description
1 polymer ?
#
loop_
_entity_poly.entity_id
_entity_poly.type
_entity_poly.pdbx_seq_one_letter_code
_entity_poly.pdbx_strand_id
1 'polypeptide(L)'
;DKIGNIQYLRQSKPTIALASPTSENYNAGTQELIRWTVSAANTGNIGWEKIVFDVSGSVIITSGGASYTIGSSPDSEQTDGIYMSTTTISGGAVGVQLIAASSMEIWDVDSNTQVTGTSTPFLVDQATATGTARVSFVASAEQQVSANTTKTYKLLGTIQQGSGQIGTSMLTKIASRSTTATSTVYADVAATTGTFVWTDRSGAGDVHSAGSLDWTHDFKVSGLSTPTKTLTR
;
A
#
# COMPACT_ATOMS: atom_id res chain seq x y z
N ASP A 1 24.24 -34.43 17.16
CA ASP A 1 24.06 -33.25 16.28
C ASP A 1 23.28 -32.17 16.99
N LYS A 2 23.90 -30.99 17.17
CA LYS A 2 23.18 -29.83 17.72
C LYS A 2 22.31 -29.27 16.60
N ILE A 3 21.02 -29.55 16.65
CA ILE A 3 20.00 -28.86 15.86
C ILE A 3 19.93 -27.45 16.44
N GLY A 4 20.70 -26.53 15.87
CA GLY A 4 20.69 -25.12 16.27
C GLY A 4 19.41 -24.45 15.78
N ASN A 5 18.87 -23.52 16.56
CA ASN A 5 17.78 -22.65 16.12
C ASN A 5 18.29 -21.79 14.94
N ILE A 6 17.74 -22.01 13.75
CA ILE A 6 18.01 -21.18 12.59
C ILE A 6 17.28 -19.85 12.81
N GLN A 7 18.01 -18.73 12.80
CA GLN A 7 17.46 -17.38 12.77
C GLN A 7 17.60 -16.82 11.35
N TYR A 8 16.50 -16.34 10.79
CA TYR A 8 16.46 -15.72 9.46
C TYR A 8 16.56 -14.20 9.63
N LEU A 9 17.75 -13.65 9.41
CA LEU A 9 18.02 -12.22 9.55
C LEU A 9 17.90 -11.52 8.19
N ARG A 10 17.19 -10.40 8.17
CA ARG A 10 17.08 -9.51 7.01
C ARG A 10 18.24 -8.51 6.97
N GLN A 11 18.79 -8.32 5.78
CA GLN A 11 19.88 -7.39 5.54
C GLN A 11 19.38 -6.01 5.09
N SER A 12 18.26 -5.93 4.36
CA SER A 12 17.71 -4.69 3.81
C SER A 12 16.32 -4.39 4.34
N LYS A 13 15.96 -3.11 4.43
CA LYS A 13 14.60 -2.62 4.73
C LYS A 13 14.21 -1.55 3.73
N PRO A 14 12.99 -1.61 3.18
CA PRO A 14 12.48 -0.55 2.34
C PRO A 14 12.37 0.76 3.11
N THR A 15 12.87 1.82 2.49
CA THR A 15 12.43 3.18 2.82
C THR A 15 11.36 3.59 1.82
N ILE A 16 10.18 3.96 2.31
CA ILE A 16 9.09 4.48 1.50
C ILE A 16 8.99 5.98 1.74
N ALA A 17 9.02 6.76 0.67
CA ALA A 17 8.76 8.19 0.74
C ALA A 17 7.62 8.55 -0.22
N LEU A 18 6.68 9.36 0.27
CA LEU A 18 5.63 9.93 -0.56
C LEU A 18 6.18 11.13 -1.32
N ALA A 19 5.88 11.23 -2.60
CA ALA A 19 6.01 12.49 -3.31
C ALA A 19 4.80 13.37 -2.99
N SER A 20 4.94 14.69 -3.19
CA SER A 20 3.82 15.62 -3.10
C SER A 20 2.66 15.17 -4.00
N PRO A 21 1.39 15.43 -3.60
CA PRO A 21 0.25 15.22 -4.47
C PRO A 21 0.48 15.88 -5.83
N THR A 22 0.08 15.18 -6.89
CA THR A 22 0.26 15.63 -8.27
C THR A 22 -0.70 16.75 -8.68
N SER A 23 -1.80 16.91 -7.95
CA SER A 23 -2.75 18.01 -8.14
C SER A 23 -3.56 18.26 -6.88
N GLU A 24 -3.94 19.52 -6.67
CA GLU A 24 -4.95 19.89 -5.67
C GLU A 24 -6.38 19.82 -6.25
N ASN A 25 -6.50 19.69 -7.57
CA ASN A 25 -7.78 19.59 -8.28
C ASN A 25 -7.77 18.37 -9.20
N TYR A 26 -8.72 17.47 -9.00
CA TYR A 26 -8.85 16.26 -9.80
C TYR A 26 -10.06 16.38 -10.72
N ASN A 27 -9.84 16.27 -12.03
CA ASN A 27 -10.91 16.24 -13.04
C ASN A 27 -11.29 14.79 -13.37
N ALA A 28 -12.47 14.61 -13.98
CA ALA A 28 -12.86 13.36 -14.59
C ALA A 28 -11.80 12.81 -15.55
N GLY A 29 -11.76 11.49 -15.67
CA GLY A 29 -10.76 10.76 -16.44
C GLY A 29 -9.62 10.20 -15.58
N THR A 30 -8.64 9.60 -16.23
CA THR A 30 -7.49 8.99 -15.56
C THR A 30 -6.58 10.07 -14.98
N GLN A 31 -6.41 10.04 -13.67
CA GLN A 31 -5.54 10.95 -12.93
C GLN A 31 -4.44 10.18 -12.21
N GLU A 32 -3.26 10.79 -12.09
CA GLU A 32 -2.24 10.32 -11.16
C GLU A 32 -2.67 10.72 -9.74
N LEU A 33 -2.91 9.74 -8.87
CA LEU A 33 -3.44 9.97 -7.52
C LEU A 33 -2.33 10.22 -6.50
N ILE A 34 -1.22 9.48 -6.64
CA ILE A 34 -0.05 9.61 -5.79
C ILE A 34 1.18 9.06 -6.51
N ARG A 35 2.35 9.60 -6.16
CA ARG A 35 3.65 9.02 -6.47
C ARG A 35 4.41 8.73 -5.18
N TRP A 36 5.16 7.64 -5.17
CA TRP A 36 6.00 7.28 -4.04
C TRP A 36 7.29 6.64 -4.54
N THR A 37 8.30 6.63 -3.68
CA THR A 37 9.54 5.91 -3.92
C THR A 37 9.66 4.72 -2.97
N VAL A 38 10.30 3.68 -3.45
CA VAL A 38 10.74 2.53 -2.66
C VAL A 38 12.24 2.41 -2.82
N SER A 39 12.97 2.53 -1.71
CA SER A 39 14.44 2.47 -1.71
C SER A 39 14.94 1.26 -0.95
N ALA A 40 15.88 0.53 -1.54
CA ALA A 40 16.58 -0.55 -0.85
C ALA A 40 17.82 0.01 -0.13
N ALA A 41 18.14 -0.53 1.04
CA ALA A 41 19.40 -0.23 1.70
C ALA A 41 20.59 -0.75 0.87
N ASN A 42 21.79 -0.25 1.16
CA ASN A 42 23.02 -0.72 0.51
C ASN A 42 23.39 -2.17 0.85
N THR A 43 22.72 -2.75 1.83
CA THR A 43 22.98 -4.09 2.38
C THR A 43 22.27 -5.22 1.66
N GLY A 44 21.27 -4.94 0.81
CA GLY A 44 20.57 -6.00 0.08
C GLY A 44 19.42 -5.50 -0.78
N ASN A 45 19.06 -6.32 -1.77
CA ASN A 45 17.87 -6.13 -2.60
C ASN A 45 16.60 -6.28 -1.74
N ILE A 46 15.50 -5.68 -2.17
CA ILE A 46 14.17 -5.89 -1.57
C ILE A 46 13.16 -6.27 -2.64
N GLY A 47 12.14 -7.01 -2.24
CA GLY A 47 10.94 -7.27 -3.02
C GLY A 47 9.71 -6.64 -2.36
N TRP A 48 8.68 -6.29 -3.13
CA TRP A 48 7.35 -5.97 -2.60
C TRP A 48 6.26 -6.55 -3.48
N GLU A 49 5.14 -6.96 -2.86
CA GLU A 49 4.01 -7.56 -3.57
C GLU A 49 2.70 -6.84 -3.28
N LYS A 50 2.52 -6.32 -2.05
CA LYS A 50 1.29 -5.66 -1.65
C LYS A 50 1.53 -4.25 -1.13
N ILE A 51 0.66 -3.33 -1.53
CA ILE A 51 0.61 -1.96 -1.03
C ILE A 51 -0.84 -1.55 -0.75
N VAL A 52 -1.06 -0.75 0.29
CA VAL A 52 -2.38 -0.24 0.66
C VAL A 52 -2.34 1.28 0.73
N PHE A 53 -3.29 1.90 0.07
CA PHE A 53 -3.50 3.35 0.04
C PHE A 53 -4.72 3.72 0.88
N ASP A 54 -4.60 4.83 1.58
CA ASP A 54 -5.71 5.55 2.19
C ASP A 54 -6.06 6.72 1.29
N VAL A 55 -7.33 6.82 0.92
CA VAL A 55 -7.87 7.89 0.11
C VAL A 55 -8.93 8.63 0.92
N SER A 56 -8.78 9.93 1.04
CA SER A 56 -9.66 10.79 1.84
C SER A 56 -9.84 12.13 1.15
N GLY A 57 -10.77 12.94 1.62
CA GLY A 57 -11.04 14.27 1.08
C GLY A 57 -12.50 14.44 0.69
N SER A 58 -12.75 15.38 -0.20
CA SER A 58 -14.09 15.74 -0.61
C SER A 58 -14.18 16.12 -2.07
N VAL A 59 -15.26 15.73 -2.74
CA VAL A 59 -15.53 16.02 -4.14
C VAL A 59 -16.80 16.86 -4.24
N ILE A 60 -16.79 17.86 -5.11
CA ILE A 60 -18.01 18.53 -5.55
C ILE A 60 -18.34 17.96 -6.94
N ILE A 61 -19.59 17.49 -7.13
CA ILE A 61 -20.06 16.85 -8.38
C ILE A 61 -20.92 17.78 -9.24
N THR A 62 -21.48 18.84 -8.66
CA THR A 62 -22.12 19.95 -9.40
C THR A 62 -21.58 21.27 -8.89
N SER A 63 -21.20 22.21 -9.78
CA SER A 63 -20.74 23.55 -9.37
C SER A 63 -21.76 24.22 -8.44
N GLY A 64 -21.32 24.64 -7.25
CA GLY A 64 -22.19 25.19 -6.20
C GLY A 64 -23.08 24.15 -5.48
N GLY A 65 -22.89 22.86 -5.74
CA GLY A 65 -23.60 21.75 -5.14
C GLY A 65 -23.01 21.29 -3.80
N ALA A 66 -23.57 20.21 -3.26
CA ALA A 66 -23.10 19.63 -2.01
C ALA A 66 -21.70 18.99 -2.14
N SER A 67 -20.95 19.03 -1.05
CA SER A 67 -19.67 18.34 -0.91
C SER A 67 -19.90 16.87 -0.54
N TYR A 68 -19.28 15.97 -1.28
CA TYR A 68 -19.28 14.53 -1.06
C TYR A 68 -18.00 14.13 -0.36
N THR A 69 -18.10 13.47 0.79
CA THR A 69 -16.94 12.98 1.54
C THR A 69 -16.49 11.64 0.96
N ILE A 70 -15.21 11.52 0.60
CA ILE A 70 -14.61 10.29 0.09
C ILE A 70 -14.58 9.23 1.20
N GLY A 71 -14.84 7.97 0.86
CA GLY A 71 -14.89 6.86 1.81
C GLY A 71 -16.15 6.83 2.67
N SER A 72 -17.07 7.78 2.49
CA SER A 72 -18.40 7.75 3.09
C SER A 72 -19.35 7.01 2.16
N SER A 73 -19.99 5.95 2.65
CA SER A 73 -21.09 5.28 1.94
C SER A 73 -22.18 4.85 2.90
N PRO A 74 -23.46 5.02 2.53
CA PRO A 74 -24.60 4.50 3.28
C PRO A 74 -24.80 2.99 3.05
N ASP A 75 -24.17 2.40 2.04
CA ASP A 75 -24.37 0.99 1.66
C ASP A 75 -23.18 0.13 2.10
N SER A 76 -23.49 -0.98 2.77
CA SER A 76 -22.50 -1.92 3.29
C SER A 76 -21.84 -2.82 2.25
N GLU A 77 -22.29 -2.77 1.00
CA GLU A 77 -21.94 -3.76 -0.04
C GLU A 77 -21.09 -3.18 -1.19
N GLN A 78 -20.48 -2.02 -0.99
CA GLN A 78 -19.64 -1.41 -2.02
C GLN A 78 -18.21 -1.96 -1.97
N THR A 79 -17.94 -2.93 -2.84
CA THR A 79 -16.67 -3.69 -2.88
C THR A 79 -15.92 -3.56 -4.20
N ASP A 80 -16.36 -2.72 -5.12
CA ASP A 80 -15.83 -2.60 -6.49
C ASP A 80 -15.21 -1.22 -6.80
N GLY A 81 -15.16 -0.30 -5.83
CA GLY A 81 -14.48 0.98 -5.99
C GLY A 81 -14.34 1.81 -4.72
N ILE A 82 -13.84 3.03 -4.88
CA ILE A 82 -13.92 4.11 -3.90
C ILE A 82 -15.23 4.84 -4.11
N TYR A 83 -15.98 5.00 -3.03
CA TYR A 83 -17.25 5.69 -3.02
C TYR A 83 -17.20 6.94 -2.16
N MET A 84 -18.20 7.80 -2.35
CA MET A 84 -18.37 9.04 -1.63
C MET A 84 -19.85 9.35 -1.39
N SER A 85 -20.16 10.15 -0.37
CA SER A 85 -21.54 10.50 -0.02
C SER A 85 -21.60 11.85 0.71
N THR A 86 -22.75 12.51 0.68
CA THR A 86 -23.00 13.75 1.43
C THR A 86 -23.32 13.40 2.88
N THR A 87 -22.76 14.15 3.83
CA THR A 87 -22.70 13.81 5.26
C THR A 87 -24.06 13.82 6.01
N THR A 88 -25.17 14.10 5.33
CA THR A 88 -26.53 13.95 5.86
C THR A 88 -27.02 12.52 5.68
N ILE A 89 -26.55 11.65 6.58
CA ILE A 89 -26.99 10.26 6.68
C ILE A 89 -28.36 10.23 7.37
N SER A 90 -29.41 10.65 6.66
CA SER A 90 -30.80 10.34 7.02
C SER A 90 -31.41 9.51 5.90
N GLY A 91 -31.33 8.19 6.03
CA GLY A 91 -32.22 7.20 5.38
C GLY A 91 -32.37 7.21 3.85
N GLY A 92 -31.55 7.94 3.10
CA GLY A 92 -31.68 8.03 1.63
C GLY A 92 -30.48 8.62 0.90
N ALA A 93 -29.32 8.72 1.54
CA ALA A 93 -28.09 9.05 0.84
C ALA A 93 -27.77 7.90 -0.16
N VAL A 94 -27.31 8.24 -1.36
CA VAL A 94 -26.82 7.27 -2.34
C VAL A 94 -25.30 7.37 -2.35
N GLY A 95 -24.60 6.25 -2.19
CA GLY A 95 -23.15 6.23 -2.41
C GLY A 95 -22.86 6.42 -3.90
N VAL A 96 -22.03 7.40 -4.23
CA VAL A 96 -21.59 7.64 -5.62
C VAL A 96 -20.21 7.04 -5.80
N GLN A 97 -20.04 6.16 -6.78
CA GLN A 97 -18.72 5.63 -7.11
C GLN A 97 -17.86 6.76 -7.70
N LEU A 98 -16.72 7.02 -7.08
CA LEU A 98 -15.74 8.02 -7.51
C LEU A 98 -14.70 7.39 -8.44
N ILE A 99 -14.13 6.25 -8.03
CA ILE A 99 -13.11 5.51 -8.79
C ILE A 99 -13.46 4.03 -8.71
N ALA A 100 -13.62 3.37 -9.86
CA ALA A 100 -13.76 1.91 -9.90
C ALA A 100 -12.40 1.26 -9.61
N ALA A 101 -12.36 0.21 -8.79
CA ALA A 101 -11.12 -0.50 -8.48
C ALA A 101 -10.48 -1.12 -9.73
N SER A 102 -11.31 -1.51 -10.71
CA SER A 102 -10.88 -2.01 -12.03
C SER A 102 -10.16 -0.96 -12.89
N SER A 103 -10.29 0.33 -12.56
CA SER A 103 -9.60 1.42 -13.25
C SER A 103 -8.27 1.81 -12.62
N MET A 104 -7.91 1.20 -11.48
CA MET A 104 -6.70 1.55 -10.75
C MET A 104 -5.50 0.79 -11.28
N GLU A 105 -4.42 1.52 -11.52
CA GLU A 105 -3.20 0.97 -12.08
C GLU A 105 -1.98 1.47 -11.30
N ILE A 106 -0.98 0.62 -11.12
CA ILE A 106 0.33 1.02 -10.64
C ILE A 106 1.31 0.97 -11.80
N TRP A 107 2.16 2.00 -11.91
CA TRP A 107 3.21 2.08 -12.92
C TRP A 107 4.57 2.29 -12.26
N ASP A 108 5.58 1.56 -12.72
CA ASP A 108 6.99 1.91 -12.52
C ASP A 108 7.28 3.12 -13.43
N VAL A 109 7.61 4.25 -12.80
CA VAL A 109 7.80 5.52 -13.49
C VAL A 109 9.09 5.53 -14.28
N ASP A 110 10.12 4.83 -13.81
CA ASP A 110 11.45 4.85 -14.40
C ASP A 110 11.48 4.02 -15.70
N SER A 111 10.83 2.85 -15.70
CA SER A 111 10.68 2.01 -16.90
C SER A 111 9.46 2.34 -17.75
N ASN A 112 8.55 3.17 -17.26
CA ASN A 112 7.25 3.45 -17.87
C ASN A 112 6.49 2.16 -18.22
N THR A 113 6.42 1.24 -17.26
CA THR A 113 5.72 -0.05 -17.40
C THR A 113 4.69 -0.21 -16.30
N GLN A 114 3.51 -0.70 -16.66
CA GLN A 114 2.49 -1.07 -15.68
C GLN A 114 2.95 -2.26 -14.83
N VAL A 115 2.80 -2.14 -13.53
CA VAL A 115 2.86 -3.27 -12.60
C VAL A 115 1.51 -3.97 -12.67
N THR A 116 1.47 -5.18 -13.22
CA THR A 116 0.25 -5.98 -13.28
C THR A 116 -0.12 -6.49 -11.89
N GLY A 117 -1.42 -6.55 -11.59
CA GLY A 117 -1.91 -6.95 -10.27
C GLY A 117 -3.41 -6.80 -10.14
N THR A 118 -3.90 -7.02 -8.92
CA THR A 118 -5.32 -6.88 -8.57
C THR A 118 -5.47 -5.78 -7.53
N SER A 119 -6.35 -4.82 -7.82
CA SER A 119 -6.81 -3.81 -6.86
C SER A 119 -8.10 -4.28 -6.20
N THR A 120 -8.12 -4.35 -4.88
CA THR A 120 -9.32 -4.61 -4.09
C THR A 120 -9.58 -3.43 -3.16
N PRO A 121 -10.75 -2.78 -3.26
CA PRO A 121 -11.12 -1.72 -2.34
C PRO A 121 -11.61 -2.35 -1.03
N PHE A 122 -11.34 -1.66 0.08
CA PHE A 122 -11.87 -1.98 1.39
C PHE A 122 -12.34 -0.67 2.03
N LEU A 123 -13.59 -0.60 2.48
CA LEU A 123 -14.06 0.54 3.26
C LEU A 123 -13.63 0.35 4.71
N VAL A 124 -13.00 1.37 5.29
CA VAL A 124 -12.53 1.30 6.68
C VAL A 124 -13.67 1.42 7.67
N ASP A 125 -14.67 2.23 7.33
CA ASP A 125 -15.74 2.56 8.24
C ASP A 125 -17.06 2.48 7.51
N GLN A 126 -17.75 1.37 7.76
CA GLN A 126 -19.20 1.33 7.66
C GLN A 126 -19.79 2.39 8.60
N ALA A 127 -20.61 3.28 8.05
CA ALA A 127 -21.58 4.11 8.77
C ALA A 127 -21.06 5.00 9.92
N THR A 128 -19.79 5.42 9.92
CA THR A 128 -19.37 6.58 10.70
C THR A 128 -18.59 7.54 9.80
N ALA A 129 -18.84 8.84 9.95
CA ALA A 129 -18.45 9.93 9.05
C ALA A 129 -16.92 10.20 8.95
N THR A 130 -16.07 9.19 9.06
CA THR A 130 -14.61 9.32 9.20
C THR A 130 -13.87 9.55 7.88
N GLY A 131 -14.56 9.49 6.73
CA GLY A 131 -14.11 10.10 5.48
C GLY A 131 -12.79 9.55 4.90
N THR A 132 -12.59 8.23 4.99
CA THR A 132 -11.40 7.56 4.39
C THR A 132 -11.76 6.20 3.78
N ALA A 133 -11.43 6.01 2.50
CA ALA A 133 -11.45 4.72 1.81
C ALA A 133 -10.05 4.07 1.84
N ARG A 134 -9.98 2.72 1.82
CA ARG A 134 -8.75 1.97 1.59
C ARG A 134 -8.79 1.26 0.25
N VAL A 135 -7.64 1.18 -0.40
CA VAL A 135 -7.44 0.33 -1.57
C VAL A 135 -6.19 -0.49 -1.33
N SER A 136 -6.28 -1.81 -1.48
CA SER A 136 -5.10 -2.66 -1.56
C SER A 136 -4.83 -3.07 -2.99
N PHE A 137 -3.55 -3.05 -3.37
CA PHE A 137 -3.07 -3.60 -4.62
C PHE A 137 -2.12 -4.75 -4.32
N VAL A 138 -2.30 -5.87 -5.02
CA VAL A 138 -1.42 -7.04 -4.97
C VAL A 138 -0.86 -7.25 -6.37
N ALA A 139 0.45 -7.10 -6.53
CA ALA A 139 1.15 -7.33 -7.78
C ALA A 139 1.06 -8.81 -8.18
N SER A 140 0.90 -9.11 -9.46
CA SER A 140 0.91 -10.49 -9.98
C SER A 140 2.29 -11.14 -9.92
N ALA A 141 3.33 -10.32 -9.83
CA ALA A 141 4.70 -10.73 -9.61
C ALA A 141 5.37 -9.76 -8.64
N GLU A 142 6.22 -10.28 -7.76
CA GLU A 142 6.97 -9.48 -6.82
C GLU A 142 7.83 -8.42 -7.55
N GLN A 143 7.70 -7.18 -7.11
CA GLN A 143 8.43 -6.03 -7.63
C GLN A 143 9.76 -5.89 -6.89
N GLN A 144 10.86 -5.84 -7.64
CA GLN A 144 12.19 -5.83 -7.05
C GLN A 144 12.85 -4.44 -7.12
N VAL A 145 13.55 -4.09 -6.04
CA VAL A 145 14.43 -2.91 -5.96
C VAL A 145 15.82 -3.39 -5.55
N SER A 146 16.80 -3.14 -6.40
CA SER A 146 18.20 -3.54 -6.15
C SER A 146 18.81 -2.77 -4.99
N ALA A 147 19.80 -3.37 -4.33
CA ALA A 147 20.55 -2.75 -3.24
C ALA A 147 21.09 -1.37 -3.65
N ASN A 148 20.99 -0.40 -2.74
CA ASN A 148 21.43 0.97 -2.96
C ASN A 148 20.73 1.69 -4.14
N THR A 149 19.56 1.23 -4.57
CA THR A 149 18.76 1.93 -5.59
C THR A 149 17.40 2.34 -5.05
N THR A 150 16.77 3.26 -5.79
CA THR A 150 15.42 3.76 -5.53
C THR A 150 14.61 3.59 -6.80
N LYS A 151 13.39 3.06 -6.66
CA LYS A 151 12.40 3.03 -7.74
C LYS A 151 11.26 3.98 -7.43
N THR A 152 10.76 4.65 -8.46
CA THR A 152 9.59 5.53 -8.36
C THR A 152 8.36 4.85 -8.95
N TYR A 153 7.25 4.87 -8.21
CA TYR A 153 5.97 4.32 -8.65
C TYR A 153 4.87 5.37 -8.58
N LYS A 154 3.84 5.22 -9.42
CA LYS A 154 2.64 6.04 -9.38
C LYS A 154 1.38 5.18 -9.37
N LEU A 155 0.35 5.65 -8.67
CA LEU A 155 -0.99 5.09 -8.69
C LEU A 155 -1.86 5.97 -9.58
N LEU A 156 -2.49 5.36 -10.57
CA LEU A 156 -3.51 5.98 -11.40
C LEU A 156 -4.89 5.49 -10.98
N GLY A 157 -5.90 6.32 -11.21
CA GLY A 157 -7.30 5.90 -11.13
C GLY A 157 -8.16 6.76 -12.04
N THR A 158 -9.22 6.17 -12.60
CA THR A 158 -10.18 6.91 -13.42
C THR A 158 -11.28 7.48 -12.55
N ILE A 159 -11.30 8.81 -12.47
CA ILE A 159 -12.31 9.55 -11.74
C ILE A 159 -13.56 9.61 -12.63
N GLN A 160 -14.64 9.01 -12.14
CA GLN A 160 -15.92 8.88 -12.84
C GLN A 160 -16.70 10.21 -12.88
N GLN A 161 -16.39 11.14 -11.96
CA GLN A 161 -17.19 12.34 -11.74
C GLN A 161 -16.45 13.63 -12.14
N GLY A 162 -17.15 14.48 -12.91
CA GLY A 162 -16.92 15.92 -13.04
C GLY A 162 -15.65 16.38 -13.78
N SER A 163 -15.80 16.87 -15.00
CA SER A 163 -14.86 17.82 -15.59
C SER A 163 -15.05 19.21 -14.94
N GLY A 164 -14.04 19.72 -14.22
CA GLY A 164 -13.92 21.14 -13.89
C GLY A 164 -14.76 21.67 -12.73
N GLN A 165 -14.60 21.14 -11.51
CA GLN A 165 -15.25 21.69 -10.32
C GLN A 165 -14.26 22.19 -9.28
N ILE A 166 -14.44 23.45 -8.89
CA ILE A 166 -13.62 24.14 -7.89
C ILE A 166 -13.93 23.52 -6.51
N GLY A 167 -12.90 23.18 -5.74
CA GLY A 167 -13.05 22.71 -4.35
C GLY A 167 -13.01 21.19 -4.15
N THR A 168 -12.80 20.41 -5.22
CA THR A 168 -12.50 18.97 -5.07
C THR A 168 -11.09 18.81 -4.52
N SER A 169 -10.97 18.17 -3.36
CA SER A 169 -9.70 17.81 -2.74
C SER A 169 -9.65 16.31 -2.51
N MET A 170 -8.55 15.68 -2.91
CA MET A 170 -8.32 14.27 -2.65
C MET A 170 -6.90 14.08 -2.15
N LEU A 171 -6.79 13.42 -1.00
CA LEU A 171 -5.53 13.04 -0.41
C LEU A 171 -5.41 11.53 -0.49
N THR A 172 -4.42 11.07 -1.22
CA THR A 172 -3.99 9.67 -1.24
C THR A 172 -2.68 9.56 -0.46
N LYS A 173 -2.56 8.54 0.41
CA LYS A 173 -1.32 8.27 1.15
C LYS A 173 -1.11 6.78 1.39
N ILE A 174 0.14 6.38 1.57
CA ILE A 174 0.48 5.08 2.15
C ILE A 174 0.73 5.33 3.64
N ALA A 175 -0.28 5.06 4.48
CA ALA A 175 -0.15 5.31 5.91
C ALA A 175 0.91 4.39 6.55
N SER A 176 1.67 4.85 7.54
CA SER A 176 2.50 3.95 8.34
C SER A 176 1.61 3.26 9.38
N ARG A 177 1.11 2.06 9.06
CA ARG A 177 0.36 1.26 10.03
C ARG A 177 1.31 0.38 10.82
N SER A 178 1.02 0.25 12.12
CA SER A 178 1.80 -0.59 13.01
C SER A 178 1.91 -2.00 12.43
N THR A 179 3.13 -2.48 12.24
CA THR A 179 3.43 -3.85 11.84
C THR A 179 3.46 -4.79 13.05
N THR A 180 2.77 -4.45 14.15
CA THR A 180 2.81 -5.24 15.39
C THR A 180 2.30 -6.64 15.13
N ALA A 181 3.28 -7.51 15.09
CA ALA A 181 3.22 -8.93 14.93
C ALA A 181 3.39 -9.56 16.32
N THR A 182 2.32 -9.73 17.09
CA THR A 182 2.42 -10.51 18.32
C THR A 182 2.33 -11.99 17.95
N SER A 183 3.47 -12.67 17.85
CA SER A 183 3.49 -14.13 17.76
C SER A 183 4.37 -14.74 18.86
N THR A 184 3.81 -15.73 19.54
CA THR A 184 4.53 -16.64 20.45
C THR A 184 5.21 -17.79 19.69
N VAL A 185 5.10 -17.83 18.35
CA VAL A 185 5.71 -18.84 17.48
C VAL A 185 6.25 -18.15 16.21
N TYR A 186 7.57 -18.15 16.04
CA TYR A 186 8.33 -17.47 14.97
C TYR A 186 8.00 -17.88 13.51
N ALA A 187 6.89 -18.56 13.24
CA ALA A 187 6.54 -19.09 11.93
C ALA A 187 5.29 -18.48 11.28
N ASP A 188 4.49 -17.68 11.99
CA ASP A 188 3.30 -17.05 11.40
C ASP A 188 3.11 -15.63 11.90
N VAL A 189 3.45 -14.67 11.04
CA VAL A 189 2.89 -13.33 11.12
C VAL A 189 2.61 -12.79 9.73
N ALA A 190 1.44 -13.15 9.19
CA ALA A 190 0.84 -12.35 8.14
C ALA A 190 0.39 -11.02 8.75
N ALA A 191 1.04 -9.91 8.36
CA ALA A 191 0.52 -8.57 8.68
C ALA A 191 -0.77 -8.34 7.88
N THR A 192 -1.92 -8.75 8.42
CA THR A 192 -3.24 -8.52 7.79
C THR A 192 -3.59 -7.03 7.71
N THR A 193 -2.88 -6.18 8.44
CA THR A 193 -3.11 -4.73 8.57
C THR A 193 -1.96 -3.86 8.02
N GLY A 194 -0.89 -4.47 7.51
CA GLY A 194 0.26 -3.75 6.95
C GLY A 194 -0.10 -2.97 5.68
N THR A 195 0.39 -1.74 5.56
CA THR A 195 0.21 -0.91 4.35
C THR A 195 1.21 -1.20 3.25
N PHE A 196 2.24 -1.98 3.56
CA PHE A 196 3.27 -2.40 2.61
C PHE A 196 3.84 -3.74 3.04
N VAL A 197 3.82 -4.73 2.14
CA VAL A 197 4.37 -6.07 2.36
C VAL A 197 5.60 -6.25 1.48
N TRP A 198 6.73 -6.62 2.11
CA TRP A 198 8.04 -6.65 1.48
C TRP A 198 8.92 -7.80 1.98
N THR A 199 9.86 -8.20 1.13
CA THR A 199 10.84 -9.26 1.37
C THR A 199 12.27 -8.72 1.30
N ASP A 200 13.18 -9.32 2.07
CA ASP A 200 14.61 -9.05 1.98
C ASP A 200 15.26 -10.07 1.04
N ARG A 201 15.71 -9.64 -0.14
CA ARG A 201 16.28 -10.53 -1.16
C ARG A 201 17.81 -10.63 -1.05
N SER A 202 18.32 -10.65 0.18
CA SER A 202 19.77 -10.68 0.44
C SER A 202 20.37 -12.10 0.51
N GLY A 203 19.53 -13.13 0.48
CA GLY A 203 19.95 -14.52 0.35
C GLY A 203 20.46 -14.85 -1.06
N ALA A 204 21.35 -15.83 -1.18
CA ALA A 204 21.84 -16.29 -2.47
C ALA A 204 20.75 -17.04 -3.23
N GLY A 205 20.31 -16.49 -4.37
CA GLY A 205 19.26 -17.04 -5.22
C GLY A 205 17.95 -16.27 -5.05
N ASP A 206 17.14 -16.25 -6.10
CA ASP A 206 15.80 -15.67 -6.08
C ASP A 206 14.83 -16.51 -5.20
N VAL A 207 15.10 -16.65 -3.89
CA VAL A 207 14.51 -17.72 -3.06
C VAL A 207 13.10 -17.42 -2.52
N HIS A 208 12.56 -16.22 -2.73
CA HIS A 208 11.22 -15.89 -2.24
C HIS A 208 10.17 -16.10 -3.33
N SER A 209 9.20 -16.96 -3.02
CA SER A 209 7.92 -17.12 -3.73
C SER A 209 6.77 -16.85 -2.76
N ALA A 210 5.55 -16.66 -3.28
CA ALA A 210 4.32 -16.46 -2.50
C ALA A 210 4.04 -17.55 -1.43
N GLY A 211 4.75 -18.68 -1.45
CA GLY A 211 4.67 -19.74 -0.44
C GLY A 211 5.87 -19.85 0.51
N SER A 212 6.88 -18.98 0.39
CA SER A 212 8.01 -18.95 1.33
C SER A 212 7.54 -18.47 2.71
N LEU A 213 8.20 -18.87 3.80
CA LEU A 213 7.72 -18.66 5.18
C LEU A 213 8.38 -17.46 5.89
N ASP A 214 9.21 -16.65 5.20
CA ASP A 214 10.07 -15.65 5.83
C ASP A 214 9.59 -14.20 5.68
N TRP A 215 8.27 -14.02 5.48
CA TRP A 215 7.69 -12.76 5.06
C TRP A 215 7.76 -11.61 6.07
N THR A 216 8.13 -11.78 7.34
CA THR A 216 8.41 -10.64 8.25
C THR A 216 9.49 -10.85 9.34
N HIS A 217 10.17 -9.76 9.72
CA HIS A 217 10.87 -9.47 11.00
C HIS A 217 12.17 -10.19 11.42
N ASP A 218 13.32 -9.73 10.90
CA ASP A 218 14.51 -9.62 11.76
C ASP A 218 15.52 -8.68 11.13
N PHE A 219 15.93 -7.60 11.80
CA PHE A 219 17.01 -6.75 11.29
C PHE A 219 18.34 -7.33 11.75
N LYS A 220 19.33 -7.43 10.85
CA LYS A 220 20.72 -7.53 11.29
C LYS A 220 21.07 -6.30 12.13
N VAL A 221 21.26 -6.48 13.43
CA VAL A 221 22.00 -5.50 14.25
C VAL A 221 23.45 -5.55 13.77
N SER A 222 23.84 -4.54 12.99
CA SER A 222 25.24 -4.25 12.71
C SER A 222 26.03 -4.27 14.03
N GLY A 223 27.00 -5.18 14.17
CA GLY A 223 27.89 -5.24 15.34
C GLY A 223 27.71 -6.42 16.31
N LEU A 224 26.79 -7.36 16.08
CA LEU A 224 26.76 -8.60 16.87
C LEU A 224 27.95 -9.49 16.47
N SER A 225 28.99 -9.49 17.30
CA SER A 225 30.03 -10.52 17.29
C SER A 225 29.34 -11.88 17.38
N THR A 226 29.57 -12.74 16.39
CA THR A 226 29.30 -14.17 16.51
C THR A 226 30.57 -14.80 17.06
N PRO A 227 30.76 -14.90 18.39
CA PRO A 227 31.94 -15.55 18.91
C PRO A 227 31.93 -16.99 18.42
N THR A 228 32.87 -17.33 17.55
CA THR A 228 33.17 -18.70 17.19
C THR A 228 33.60 -19.41 18.47
N LYS A 229 32.67 -20.08 19.14
CA LYS A 229 32.97 -20.93 20.29
C LYS A 229 33.47 -22.26 19.73
N THR A 230 34.79 -22.41 19.66
CA THR A 230 35.41 -23.72 19.44
C THR A 230 35.05 -24.61 20.63
N LEU A 231 34.24 -25.63 20.41
CA LEU A 231 33.98 -26.66 21.40
C LEU A 231 35.19 -27.59 21.43
N THR A 232 36.05 -27.44 22.44
CA THR A 232 37.07 -28.45 22.73
C THR A 232 36.42 -29.64 23.43
N ARG A 233 36.98 -30.81 23.12
CA ARG A 233 36.46 -32.14 23.43
C ARG A 233 36.46 -32.46 24.93
#